data_AF-A8H533-F1
#
_entry.id   AF-A8H533-F1
#
_cell.length_a   1.000
_cell.length_b   1.000
_cell.length_c   1.000
_cell.angle_alpha   90.00
_cell.angle_beta   90.00
_cell.angle_gamma   90.00
#
_symmetry.space_group_name_H-M   'P 1'
#
loop_
_entity.id
_entity.type
_entity.pdbx_description
1 polymer ?
#
loop_
_entity_poly.entity_id
_entity_poly.type
_entity_poly.pdbx_seq_one_letter_code
_entity_poly.pdbx_strand_id
1 'polypeptide(L)'
;MLKLKLGANSPYGVALVITLVCVCFFYLQLDALLAYQRVLILDGQWWRLLTGNLLHTNAWHLYMNLAGLWVILALHEQHYQAKGFSVLFFILCLMQGIGLLVFYPSLIGYVGLSGMLHGLFTYGAVLDIRNGLKSGYLLLLGVFLKVAYEQYFGASIEMTQLIDARVATEAHLVGLISGLSCVGSILAFKHFRAKTRPQK
;
A
#
# COMPACT_ATOMS: atom_id res chain seq x y z
N MET A 1 2.97 22.77 -13.83
CA MET A 1 4.02 21.99 -14.54
C MET A 1 4.75 21.16 -13.48
N LEU A 2 4.42 19.87 -13.34
CA LEU A 2 5.10 18.96 -12.40
C LEU A 2 6.57 18.85 -12.85
N LYS A 3 7.51 19.42 -12.09
CA LYS A 3 8.94 19.17 -12.33
C LYS A 3 9.29 17.85 -11.65
N LEU A 4 9.15 16.75 -12.38
CA LEU A 4 9.64 15.43 -11.97
C LEU A 4 11.12 15.55 -11.57
N LYS A 5 11.40 15.52 -10.27
CA LYS A 5 12.78 15.47 -9.77
C LYS A 5 13.32 14.06 -10.00
N LEU A 6 13.90 13.82 -11.17
CA LEU A 6 14.56 12.57 -11.55
C LEU A 6 16.00 12.48 -10.99
N GLY A 7 16.16 12.75 -9.69
CA GLY A 7 17.44 12.55 -9.00
C GLY A 7 17.59 11.12 -8.48
N ALA A 8 18.83 10.67 -8.20
CA ALA A 8 19.10 9.34 -7.62
C ALA A 8 18.35 9.08 -6.29
N ASN A 9 17.96 10.13 -5.57
CA ASN A 9 17.19 10.06 -4.32
C ASN A 9 15.66 10.15 -4.52
N SER A 10 15.19 10.08 -5.77
CA SER A 10 13.78 10.23 -6.12
C SER A 10 12.99 8.94 -5.86
N PRO A 11 11.77 9.02 -5.30
CA PRO A 11 10.92 7.85 -5.12
C PRO A 11 10.44 7.24 -6.45
N TYR A 12 10.47 8.00 -7.55
CA TYR A 12 10.04 7.50 -8.87
C TYR A 12 10.89 6.36 -9.40
N GLY A 13 12.19 6.33 -9.11
CA GLY A 13 13.04 5.20 -9.47
C GLY A 13 12.60 3.92 -8.77
N VAL A 14 12.19 4.03 -7.50
CA VAL A 14 11.65 2.90 -6.73
C VAL A 14 10.30 2.45 -7.29
N ALA A 15 9.40 3.38 -7.61
CA ALA A 15 8.11 3.06 -8.24
C ALA A 15 8.27 2.39 -9.61
N LEU A 16 9.28 2.78 -10.38
CA LEU A 16 9.64 2.11 -11.64
C LEU A 16 10.11 0.68 -11.40
N VAL A 17 10.97 0.43 -10.41
CA VAL A 17 11.39 -0.93 -10.05
C VAL A 17 10.20 -1.78 -9.62
N ILE A 18 9.32 -1.25 -8.76
CA ILE A 18 8.08 -1.94 -8.35
C ILE A 18 7.22 -2.28 -9.57
N THR A 19 7.06 -1.32 -10.49
CA THR A 19 6.31 -1.50 -11.73
C THR A 19 6.88 -2.65 -12.55
N LEU A 20 8.20 -2.66 -12.78
CA LEU A 20 8.88 -3.69 -13.54
C LEU A 20 8.77 -5.06 -12.86
N VAL A 21 8.87 -5.13 -11.54
CA VAL A 21 8.70 -6.37 -10.77
C VAL A 21 7.28 -6.91 -10.91
N CYS A 22 6.25 -6.08 -10.77
CA CYS A 22 4.85 -6.51 -10.91
C CYS A 22 4.56 -7.01 -12.33
N VAL A 23 5.06 -6.29 -13.35
CA VAL A 23 4.94 -6.68 -14.76
C VAL A 23 5.67 -8.01 -15.01
N CYS A 24 6.88 -8.16 -14.50
CA CYS A 24 7.66 -9.38 -14.63
C CYS A 24 6.94 -10.57 -13.99
N PHE A 25 6.47 -10.43 -12.75
CA PHE A 25 5.74 -11.49 -12.05
C PHE A 25 4.45 -11.89 -12.79
N PHE A 26 3.74 -10.91 -13.34
CA PHE A 26 2.52 -11.13 -14.12
C PHE A 26 2.80 -11.96 -15.40
N TYR A 27 3.78 -11.55 -16.22
CA TYR A 27 4.09 -12.26 -17.46
C TYR A 27 4.80 -13.61 -17.26
N LEU A 28 5.55 -13.76 -16.16
CA LEU A 28 6.17 -15.04 -15.79
C LEU A 28 5.23 -15.99 -15.03
N GLN A 29 3.98 -15.58 -14.76
CA GLN A 29 2.94 -16.41 -14.12
C GLN A 29 3.41 -17.06 -12.80
N LEU A 30 4.05 -16.25 -11.94
CA LEU A 30 4.69 -16.73 -10.71
C LEU A 30 3.71 -16.94 -9.54
N ASP A 31 2.40 -16.91 -9.79
CA ASP A 31 1.34 -16.96 -8.78
C ASP A 31 1.44 -18.20 -7.88
N ALA A 32 1.73 -19.36 -8.49
CA ALA A 32 1.90 -20.61 -7.76
C ALA A 32 3.02 -20.53 -6.70
N LEU A 33 4.09 -19.77 -6.97
CA LEU A 33 5.26 -19.65 -6.10
C LEU A 33 5.17 -18.48 -5.11
N LEU A 34 4.50 -17.40 -5.52
CA LEU A 34 4.62 -16.09 -4.85
C LEU A 34 3.30 -15.56 -4.28
N ALA A 35 2.13 -16.06 -4.71
CA ALA A 35 0.85 -15.54 -4.22
C ALA A 35 0.68 -15.80 -2.73
N TYR A 36 -0.03 -14.89 -2.04
CA TYR A 36 -0.45 -15.15 -0.67
C TYR A 36 -1.36 -16.36 -0.69
N GLN A 37 -0.96 -17.41 0.03
CA GLN A 37 -1.77 -18.60 0.28
C GLN A 37 -1.63 -18.97 1.75
N ARG A 38 -2.75 -18.88 2.47
CA ARG A 38 -2.77 -18.99 3.93
C ARG A 38 -2.10 -20.28 4.42
N VAL A 39 -2.49 -21.42 3.85
CA VAL A 39 -1.97 -22.74 4.24
C VAL A 39 -0.46 -22.81 4.05
N LEU A 40 0.05 -22.35 2.90
CA LEU A 40 1.48 -22.36 2.60
C LEU A 40 2.28 -21.39 3.47
N ILE A 41 1.69 -20.25 3.85
CA ILE A 41 2.31 -19.32 4.80
C ILE A 41 2.47 -19.96 6.17
N LEU A 42 1.42 -20.67 6.65
CA LEU A 42 1.48 -21.39 7.92
C LEU A 42 2.46 -22.58 7.86
N ASP A 43 2.72 -23.11 6.67
CA ASP A 43 3.72 -24.15 6.40
C ASP A 43 5.15 -23.60 6.17
N GLY A 44 5.40 -22.34 6.51
CA GLY A 44 6.76 -21.76 6.48
C GLY A 44 7.10 -20.93 5.24
N GLN A 45 6.20 -20.81 4.26
CA GLN A 45 6.44 -20.00 3.05
C GLN A 45 6.18 -18.51 3.30
N TRP A 46 6.88 -17.92 4.27
CA TRP A 46 6.60 -16.57 4.78
C TRP A 46 6.82 -15.45 3.76
N TRP A 47 7.62 -15.68 2.72
CA TRP A 47 7.80 -14.69 1.64
C TRP A 47 6.48 -14.30 0.98
N ARG A 48 5.49 -15.20 0.97
CA ARG A 48 4.13 -14.97 0.45
C ARG A 48 3.37 -13.87 1.17
N LEU A 49 3.75 -13.53 2.42
CA LEU A 49 3.23 -12.35 3.13
C LEU A 49 3.59 -11.05 2.42
N LEU A 50 4.76 -11.00 1.79
CA LEU A 50 5.24 -9.85 1.04
C LEU A 50 4.86 -9.96 -0.44
N THR A 51 5.19 -11.09 -1.07
CA THR A 51 5.14 -11.23 -2.53
C THR A 51 3.73 -11.30 -3.09
N GLY A 52 2.73 -11.71 -2.30
CA GLY A 52 1.32 -11.67 -2.69
C GLY A 52 0.88 -10.26 -3.12
N ASN A 53 1.40 -9.22 -2.48
CA ASN A 53 1.10 -7.83 -2.82
C ASN A 53 1.55 -7.42 -4.24
N LEU A 54 2.48 -8.17 -4.87
CA LEU A 54 3.10 -7.81 -6.14
C LEU A 54 2.48 -8.53 -7.35
N LEU A 55 1.56 -9.47 -7.12
CA LEU A 55 0.89 -10.27 -8.14
C LEU A 55 -0.48 -9.69 -8.46
N HIS A 56 -1.01 -10.05 -9.63
CA HIS A 56 -2.26 -9.51 -10.14
C HIS A 56 -2.99 -10.58 -10.93
N THR A 57 -4.31 -10.59 -10.83
CA THR A 57 -5.18 -11.63 -11.44
C THR A 57 -5.29 -11.49 -12.95
N ASN A 58 -5.36 -10.26 -13.45
CA ASN A 58 -5.41 -9.96 -14.88
C ASN A 58 -4.77 -8.60 -15.20
N ALA A 59 -4.72 -8.25 -16.48
CA ALA A 59 -4.09 -7.01 -16.95
C ALA A 59 -4.78 -5.75 -16.39
N TRP A 60 -6.11 -5.74 -16.26
CA TRP A 60 -6.85 -4.62 -15.69
C TRP A 60 -6.49 -4.40 -14.22
N HIS A 61 -6.42 -5.48 -13.44
CA HIS A 61 -5.99 -5.42 -12.04
C HIS A 61 -4.57 -4.85 -11.94
N LEU A 62 -3.63 -5.31 -12.78
CA LEU A 62 -2.27 -4.78 -12.84
C LEU A 62 -2.25 -3.28 -13.19
N TYR A 63 -2.92 -2.88 -14.26
CA TYR A 63 -2.91 -1.50 -14.73
C TYR A 63 -3.52 -0.53 -13.73
N MET A 64 -4.65 -0.88 -13.12
CA MET A 64 -5.29 -0.02 -12.12
C MET A 64 -4.42 0.14 -10.86
N ASN A 65 -3.79 -0.93 -10.40
CA ASN A 65 -2.90 -0.87 -9.25
C ASN A 65 -1.62 -0.07 -9.55
N LEU A 66 -1.01 -0.25 -10.71
CA LEU A 66 0.15 0.54 -11.10
C LEU A 66 -0.23 2.01 -11.30
N ALA A 67 -1.35 2.31 -11.97
CA ALA A 67 -1.86 3.67 -12.10
C ALA A 67 -2.10 4.30 -10.71
N GLY A 68 -2.69 3.55 -9.78
CA GLY A 68 -2.85 3.97 -8.39
C GLY A 68 -1.52 4.32 -7.73
N LEU A 69 -0.49 3.46 -7.85
CA LEU A 69 0.85 3.72 -7.33
C LEU A 69 1.42 5.05 -7.86
N TRP A 70 1.36 5.27 -9.18
CA TRP A 70 1.91 6.47 -9.80
C TRP A 70 1.13 7.74 -9.44
N VAL A 71 -0.20 7.66 -9.37
CA VAL A 71 -1.06 8.79 -8.96
C VAL A 71 -0.80 9.15 -7.49
N ILE A 72 -0.78 8.15 -6.59
CA ILE A 72 -0.50 8.39 -5.16
C ILE A 72 0.88 9.02 -4.99
N LEU A 73 1.87 8.54 -5.76
CA LEU A 73 3.20 9.09 -5.71
C LEU A 73 3.24 10.54 -6.22
N ALA A 74 2.55 10.86 -7.31
CA ALA A 74 2.46 12.22 -7.83
C ALA A 74 1.76 13.20 -6.87
N LEU A 75 0.77 12.73 -6.11
CA LEU A 75 0.05 13.54 -5.11
C LEU A 75 0.94 13.88 -3.89
N HIS A 76 1.79 12.93 -3.49
CA HIS A 76 2.47 12.97 -2.20
C HIS A 76 4.01 12.97 -2.32
N GLU A 77 4.57 13.20 -3.52
CA GLU A 77 6.01 13.07 -3.81
C GLU A 77 6.89 13.88 -2.86
N GLN A 78 6.41 15.05 -2.42
CA GLN A 78 7.11 15.96 -1.51
C GLN A 78 7.51 15.31 -0.18
N HIS A 79 6.82 14.24 0.22
CA HIS A 79 7.04 13.55 1.49
C HIS A 79 8.06 12.42 1.40
N TYR A 80 8.49 12.06 0.19
CA TYR A 80 9.23 10.83 -0.06
C TYR A 80 10.62 11.08 -0.63
N GLN A 81 11.57 10.32 -0.11
CA GLN A 81 12.87 10.06 -0.74
C GLN A 81 12.99 8.56 -1.01
N ALA A 82 13.79 8.17 -2.00
CA ALA A 82 13.94 6.78 -2.43
C ALA A 82 14.06 5.80 -1.25
N LYS A 83 15.04 5.99 -0.36
CA LYS A 83 15.25 5.12 0.81
C LYS A 83 14.04 5.05 1.74
N GLY A 84 13.45 6.21 2.08
CA GLY A 84 12.29 6.25 2.97
C GLY A 84 11.05 5.60 2.36
N PHE A 85 10.85 5.81 1.06
CA PHE A 85 9.76 5.20 0.29
C PHE A 85 9.93 3.69 0.17
N SER A 86 11.13 3.18 -0.12
CA SER A 86 11.42 1.75 -0.16
C SER A 86 11.13 1.07 1.18
N VAL A 87 11.55 1.68 2.29
CA VAL A 87 11.29 1.15 3.65
C VAL A 87 9.79 1.17 3.95
N LEU A 88 9.09 2.27 3.65
CA LEU A 88 7.65 2.38 3.87
C LEU A 88 6.88 1.35 3.04
N PHE A 89 7.20 1.20 1.76
CA PHE A 89 6.60 0.21 0.87
C PHE A 89 6.74 -1.21 1.45
N PHE A 90 7.97 -1.58 1.84
CA PHE A 90 8.25 -2.88 2.44
C PHE A 90 7.44 -3.12 3.72
N ILE A 91 7.43 -2.14 4.64
CA ILE A 91 6.67 -2.23 5.89
C ILE A 91 5.18 -2.37 5.62
N LEU A 92 4.61 -1.57 4.70
CA LEU A 92 3.19 -1.64 4.40
C LEU A 92 2.80 -2.98 3.75
N CYS A 93 3.60 -3.52 2.82
CA CYS A 93 3.37 -4.86 2.28
C CYS A 93 3.45 -5.94 3.36
N LEU A 94 4.40 -5.83 4.29
CA LEU A 94 4.55 -6.79 5.38
C LEU A 94 3.37 -6.71 6.37
N MET A 95 2.98 -5.50 6.77
CA MET A 95 1.79 -5.28 7.61
C MET A 95 0.51 -5.73 6.92
N GLN A 96 0.42 -5.57 5.59
CA GLN A 96 -0.67 -6.09 4.78
C GLN A 96 -0.77 -7.61 4.89
N GLY A 97 0.32 -8.32 4.60
CA GLY A 97 0.35 -9.78 4.70
C GLY A 97 0.06 -10.29 6.11
N ILE A 98 0.73 -9.73 7.13
CA ILE A 98 0.54 -10.14 8.53
C ILE A 98 -0.89 -9.82 8.99
N GLY A 99 -1.41 -8.63 8.67
CA GLY A 99 -2.74 -8.21 9.05
C GLY A 99 -3.81 -9.13 8.47
N LEU A 100 -3.69 -9.52 7.21
CA LEU A 100 -4.59 -10.51 6.60
C LEU A 100 -4.46 -11.88 7.27
N LEU A 101 -3.23 -12.33 7.56
CA LEU A 101 -3.00 -13.62 8.19
C LEU A 101 -3.63 -13.71 9.59
N VAL A 102 -3.44 -12.67 10.40
CA VAL A 102 -3.85 -12.65 11.81
C VAL A 102 -5.33 -12.34 11.97
N PHE A 103 -5.85 -11.32 11.27
CA PHE A 103 -7.19 -10.80 11.52
C PHE A 103 -8.27 -11.39 10.61
N TYR A 104 -7.89 -12.04 9.49
CA TYR A 104 -8.83 -12.58 8.51
C TYR A 104 -8.57 -14.07 8.22
N PRO A 105 -8.90 -14.97 9.17
CA PRO A 105 -8.62 -16.39 9.04
C PRO A 105 -9.35 -17.09 7.89
N SER A 106 -10.49 -16.55 7.45
CA SER A 106 -11.25 -17.04 6.30
C SER A 106 -10.63 -16.67 4.95
N LEU A 107 -9.67 -15.73 4.91
CA LEU A 107 -8.99 -15.35 3.68
C LEU A 107 -7.92 -16.39 3.33
N ILE A 108 -8.20 -17.21 2.33
CA ILE A 108 -7.31 -18.30 1.90
C ILE A 108 -6.25 -17.82 0.91
N GLY A 109 -6.59 -16.89 0.01
CA GLY A 109 -5.71 -16.38 -1.03
C GLY A 109 -5.82 -14.86 -1.21
N TYR A 110 -4.70 -14.23 -1.60
CA TYR A 110 -4.65 -12.79 -1.86
C TYR A 110 -3.57 -12.43 -2.89
N VAL A 111 -3.92 -11.53 -3.81
CA VAL A 111 -2.96 -10.85 -4.66
C VAL A 111 -3.37 -9.38 -4.85
N GLY A 112 -2.41 -8.53 -5.17
CA GLY A 112 -2.64 -7.14 -5.58
C GLY A 112 -2.00 -6.11 -4.67
N LEU A 113 -1.64 -4.96 -5.24
CA LEU A 113 -1.04 -3.84 -4.52
C LEU A 113 -2.08 -3.01 -3.73
N SER A 114 -3.37 -3.12 -4.07
CA SER A 114 -4.40 -2.16 -3.65
C SER A 114 -4.47 -1.94 -2.14
N GLY A 115 -4.32 -2.98 -1.31
CA GLY A 115 -4.29 -2.86 0.15
C GLY A 115 -3.14 -1.97 0.63
N MET A 116 -1.91 -2.28 0.19
CA MET A 116 -0.74 -1.46 0.47
C MET A 116 -0.92 -0.01 -0.02
N LEU A 117 -1.51 0.18 -1.20
CA LEU A 117 -1.78 1.52 -1.76
C LEU A 117 -2.74 2.35 -0.90
N HIS A 118 -3.75 1.73 -0.27
CA HIS A 118 -4.60 2.43 0.70
C HIS A 118 -3.75 2.92 1.89
N GLY A 119 -2.81 2.11 2.38
CA GLY A 119 -1.88 2.52 3.42
C GLY A 119 -0.96 3.66 3.00
N LEU A 120 -0.42 3.60 1.79
CA LEU A 120 0.44 4.65 1.25
C LEU A 120 -0.33 5.96 1.04
N PHE A 121 -1.56 5.88 0.53
CA PHE A 121 -2.44 7.04 0.35
C PHE A 121 -2.81 7.68 1.69
N THR A 122 -3.22 6.88 2.68
CA THR A 122 -3.52 7.35 4.04
C THR A 122 -2.31 7.99 4.69
N TYR A 123 -1.12 7.38 4.57
CA TYR A 123 0.13 7.93 5.09
C TYR A 123 0.42 9.32 4.49
N GLY A 124 0.32 9.46 3.16
CA GLY A 124 0.54 10.72 2.45
C GLY A 124 -0.48 11.80 2.83
N ALA A 125 -1.77 11.45 2.90
CA ALA A 125 -2.84 12.39 3.26
C ALA A 125 -2.66 12.97 4.67
N VAL A 126 -2.20 12.16 5.63
CA VAL A 126 -1.87 12.65 6.99
C VAL A 126 -0.67 13.59 6.98
N LEU A 127 0.35 13.33 6.16
CA LEU A 127 1.49 14.23 6.02
C LEU A 127 1.12 15.55 5.31
N ASP A 128 0.22 15.51 4.33
CA ASP A 128 -0.36 16.71 3.73
C ASP A 128 -1.02 17.60 4.79
N ILE A 129 -1.88 17.02 5.63
CA ILE A 129 -2.51 17.73 6.76
C ILE A 129 -1.45 18.36 7.66
N ARG A 130 -0.41 17.59 8.02
CA ARG A 130 0.67 18.06 8.91
C ARG A 130 1.48 19.22 8.30
N ASN A 131 1.60 19.25 6.97
CA ASN A 131 2.28 20.31 6.24
C ASN A 131 1.34 21.47 5.85
N GLY A 132 0.09 21.49 6.34
CA GLY A 132 -0.86 22.57 6.13
C GLY A 132 -1.64 22.50 4.80
N LEU A 133 -1.50 21.41 4.04
CA LEU A 133 -2.25 21.19 2.80
C LEU A 133 -3.67 20.72 3.13
N LYS A 134 -4.65 21.61 2.95
CA LYS A 134 -6.06 21.35 3.28
C LYS A 134 -6.67 20.19 2.49
N SER A 135 -6.15 19.92 1.29
CA SER A 135 -6.56 18.77 0.47
C SER A 135 -6.39 17.44 1.21
N GLY A 136 -5.40 17.32 2.09
CA GLY A 136 -5.16 16.10 2.87
C GLY A 136 -6.36 15.69 3.72
N TYR A 137 -7.15 16.62 4.26
CA TYR A 137 -8.39 16.30 5.00
C TYR A 137 -9.44 15.66 4.10
N LEU A 138 -9.62 16.19 2.88
CA LEU A 138 -10.57 15.66 1.91
C LEU A 138 -10.14 14.27 1.43
N LEU A 139 -8.85 14.09 1.14
CA LEU A 139 -8.28 12.80 0.73
C LEU A 139 -8.46 11.76 1.85
N LEU A 140 -8.11 12.12 3.09
CA LEU A 140 -8.24 11.23 4.25
C LEU A 140 -9.71 10.85 4.47
N LEU A 141 -10.62 11.82 4.49
CA LEU A 141 -12.05 11.55 4.61
C LEU A 141 -12.55 10.62 3.49
N GLY A 142 -12.14 10.87 2.24
CA GLY A 142 -12.51 10.07 1.08
C GLY A 142 -12.10 8.60 1.22
N VAL A 143 -10.85 8.31 1.64
CA VAL A 143 -10.42 6.91 1.82
C VAL A 143 -11.14 6.24 3.00
N PHE A 144 -11.40 6.97 4.09
CA PHE A 144 -12.19 6.44 5.21
C PHE A 144 -13.61 6.07 4.79
N LEU A 145 -14.30 6.98 4.09
CA LEU A 145 -15.66 6.74 3.61
C LEU A 145 -15.70 5.58 2.62
N LYS A 146 -14.75 5.52 1.68
CA LYS A 146 -14.62 4.41 0.73
C LYS A 146 -14.44 3.07 1.45
N VAL A 147 -13.47 2.98 2.36
CA VAL A 147 -13.17 1.73 3.09
C VAL A 147 -14.36 1.33 3.96
N ALA A 148 -14.98 2.26 4.67
CA ALA A 148 -16.17 1.98 5.49
C ALA A 148 -17.34 1.46 4.63
N TYR A 149 -17.56 2.06 3.46
CA TYR A 149 -18.55 1.59 2.50
C TYR A 149 -18.24 0.15 2.04
N GLU A 150 -17.00 -0.13 1.65
CA GLU A 150 -16.58 -1.47 1.21
C GLU A 150 -16.67 -2.53 2.32
N GLN A 151 -16.49 -2.16 3.59
CA GLN A 151 -16.68 -3.08 4.72
C GLN A 151 -18.14 -3.47 4.92
N TYR A 152 -19.08 -2.57 4.64
CA TYR A 152 -20.51 -2.80 4.89
C TYR A 152 -21.24 -3.36 3.66
N PHE A 153 -20.93 -2.84 2.48
CA PHE A 153 -21.64 -3.16 1.23
C PHE A 153 -20.84 -4.06 0.28
N GLY A 154 -19.54 -4.29 0.56
CA GLY A 154 -18.64 -4.98 -0.35
C GLY A 154 -18.14 -4.08 -1.48
N ALA A 155 -17.35 -4.67 -2.39
CA ALA A 155 -16.90 -3.99 -3.59
C ALA A 155 -17.96 -4.06 -4.71
N SER A 156 -17.83 -3.20 -5.72
CA SER A 156 -18.76 -3.23 -6.85
C SER A 156 -18.63 -4.51 -7.67
N ILE A 157 -19.75 -4.94 -8.25
CA ILE A 157 -19.82 -6.13 -9.09
C ILE A 157 -18.99 -5.91 -10.36
N GLU A 158 -19.06 -4.71 -10.93
CA GLU A 158 -18.32 -4.33 -12.13
C GLU A 158 -16.82 -4.45 -11.89
N MET A 159 -16.33 -4.05 -10.71
CA MET A 159 -14.91 -4.16 -10.38
C MET A 159 -14.49 -5.62 -10.21
N THR A 160 -15.31 -6.42 -9.53
CA THR A 160 -15.07 -7.86 -9.35
C THR A 160 -15.00 -8.60 -10.69
N GLN A 161 -15.90 -8.27 -11.62
CA GLN A 161 -15.89 -8.81 -12.98
C GLN A 161 -14.68 -8.32 -13.79
N LEU A 162 -14.34 -7.03 -13.68
CA LEU A 162 -13.23 -6.44 -14.42
C LEU A 162 -11.88 -7.05 -14.04
N ILE A 163 -11.67 -7.37 -12.76
CA ILE A 163 -10.42 -7.99 -12.28
C ILE A 163 -10.46 -9.52 -12.23
N ASP A 164 -11.59 -10.12 -12.62
CA ASP A 164 -11.82 -11.56 -12.58
C ASP A 164 -11.53 -12.19 -11.22
N ALA A 165 -11.86 -11.47 -10.14
CA ALA A 165 -11.62 -11.91 -8.78
C ALA A 165 -12.43 -11.09 -7.77
N ARG A 166 -12.77 -11.72 -6.64
CA ARG A 166 -13.32 -11.00 -5.48
C ARG A 166 -12.32 -9.94 -5.02
N VAL A 167 -12.76 -8.68 -4.97
CA VAL A 167 -11.98 -7.62 -4.33
C VAL A 167 -11.85 -7.93 -2.84
N ALA A 168 -10.61 -8.03 -2.35
CA ALA A 168 -10.33 -8.21 -0.93
C ALA A 168 -10.51 -6.88 -0.18
N THR A 169 -11.74 -6.55 0.17
CA THR A 169 -12.06 -5.32 0.93
C THR A 169 -11.41 -5.31 2.30
N GLU A 170 -11.12 -6.48 2.87
CA GLU A 170 -10.33 -6.65 4.09
C GLU A 170 -8.93 -6.06 3.91
N ALA A 171 -8.33 -6.22 2.73
CA ALA A 171 -7.02 -5.68 2.44
C ALA A 171 -7.01 -4.16 2.41
N HIS A 172 -8.10 -3.52 1.96
CA HIS A 172 -8.20 -2.07 2.00
C HIS A 172 -8.25 -1.53 3.43
N LEU A 173 -8.95 -2.22 4.34
CA LEU A 173 -8.98 -1.84 5.76
C LEU A 173 -7.63 -2.04 6.44
N VAL A 174 -6.99 -3.20 6.24
CA VAL A 174 -5.65 -3.47 6.77
C VAL A 174 -4.65 -2.43 6.24
N GLY A 175 -4.74 -2.10 4.96
CA GLY A 175 -3.96 -1.03 4.33
C GLY A 175 -4.11 0.30 5.03
N LEU A 176 -5.35 0.79 5.17
CA LEU A 176 -5.67 2.05 5.85
C LEU A 176 -5.08 2.07 7.27
N ILE A 177 -5.29 1.02 8.06
CA ILE A 177 -4.77 0.91 9.43
C ILE A 177 -3.24 0.90 9.45
N SER A 178 -2.61 0.21 8.50
CA SER A 178 -1.15 0.14 8.38
C SER A 178 -0.55 1.52 8.08
N GLY A 179 -1.19 2.29 7.20
CA GLY A 179 -0.83 3.67 6.88
C GLY A 179 -0.88 4.59 8.11
N LEU A 180 -1.99 4.54 8.86
CA LEU A 180 -2.16 5.29 10.12
C LEU A 180 -1.12 4.90 11.17
N SER A 181 -0.86 3.60 11.31
CA SER A 181 0.11 3.08 12.27
C SER A 181 1.53 3.54 11.93
N CYS A 182 1.93 3.50 10.67
CA CYS A 182 3.23 3.96 10.21
C CYS A 182 3.44 5.45 10.45
N VAL A 183 2.48 6.30 10.03
CA VAL A 183 2.60 7.75 10.23
C VAL A 183 2.54 8.12 11.71
N GLY A 184 1.66 7.49 12.49
CA GLY A 184 1.55 7.68 13.93
C GLY A 184 2.85 7.34 14.66
N SER A 185 3.48 6.21 14.32
CA SER A 185 4.75 5.78 14.92
C SER A 185 5.89 6.76 14.64
N ILE A 186 5.98 7.26 13.40
CA ILE A 186 7.01 8.23 13.01
C ILE A 186 6.81 9.57 13.73
N LEU A 187 5.56 10.05 13.81
CA LEU A 187 5.25 11.31 14.49
C LEU A 187 5.51 11.22 15.99
N ALA A 188 5.12 10.11 16.63
CA ALA A 188 5.42 9.85 18.04
C ALA A 188 6.92 9.84 18.30
N PHE A 189 7.70 9.10 17.50
CA PHE A 189 9.15 9.05 17.62
C PHE A 189 9.80 10.44 17.49
N LYS A 190 9.36 11.25 16.51
CA LYS A 190 9.85 12.63 16.34
C LYS A 190 9.52 13.50 17.55
N HIS A 191 8.31 13.39 18.10
CA HIS A 191 7.89 14.12 19.29
C HIS A 191 8.74 13.76 20.52
N PHE A 192 8.97 12.47 20.77
CA PHE A 192 9.83 12.01 21.86
C PHE A 192 11.26 12.53 21.72
N ARG A 193 11.86 12.41 20.53
CA ARG A 193 13.23 12.87 20.27
C ARG A 193 13.40 14.37 20.41
N ALA A 194 12.39 15.16 20.08
CA ALA A 194 12.41 16.61 20.27
C ALA A 194 12.42 16.98 21.77
N LYS A 195 11.68 16.23 22.60
CA LYS A 195 11.58 16.46 24.05
C LYS A 195 12.86 16.06 24.81
N THR A 196 13.59 15.07 24.34
CA THR A 196 14.81 14.55 25.00
C THR A 196 16.12 15.19 24.53
N ARG A 197 16.05 16.20 23.63
CA ARG A 197 17.25 16.90 23.16
C ARG A 197 17.73 17.86 24.25
N PRO A 198 18.97 17.73 24.79
CA PRO A 198 19.47 18.68 25.77
C PRO A 198 19.50 20.07 25.15
N GLN A 199 18.95 21.07 25.87
CA GLN A 199 19.14 22.47 25.51
C GLN A 199 20.63 22.78 25.66
N LYS A 200 21.28 23.08 24.52
CA LYS A 200 22.62 23.65 24.50
C LYS A 200 22.51 25.16 24.68
#